data_AF-A0A447V5N5-F1
#
_entry.id   AF-A0A447V5N5-F1
#
_cell.length_a   1.000
_cell.length_b   1.000
_cell.length_c   1.000
_cell.angle_alpha   90.00
_cell.angle_beta   90.00
_cell.angle_gamma   90.00
#
_symmetry.space_group_name_H-M   'P 1'
#
loop_
_entity.id
_entity.type
_entity.pdbx_description
1 polymer ?
#
loop_
_entity_poly.entity_id
_entity_poly.type
_entity_poly.pdbx_seq_one_letter_code
_entity_poly.pdbx_strand_id
1 'polypeptide(L)'
;MTERVYGLSGKTVEVAVPGSGGDLPEATNSVLGGVKVGDNIEVEGGTISVPFAQPSRYGVVKIGSRLVGGGDGVINVPVATRATAGVMKAGDTLSFSPDGTIEVNSATTFSPGIVMKSSPVADVETIPVTDIASAQLAIAAMGTTLSELMQALRNAGILEK
;
A
#
# COMPACT_ATOMS: atom_id res chain seq x y z
N MET A 1 9.21 53.99 13.24
CA MET A 1 9.18 55.46 13.49
C MET A 1 9.45 55.72 14.96
N THR A 2 10.49 56.48 15.31
CA THR A 2 10.80 56.87 16.70
C THR A 2 10.16 58.23 17.01
N GLU A 3 9.20 58.25 17.94
CA GLU A 3 8.64 59.50 18.47
C GLU A 3 9.54 59.99 19.62
N ARG A 4 10.09 61.21 19.48
CA ARG A 4 10.93 61.81 20.51
C ARG A 4 10.05 62.58 21.48
N VAL A 5 9.80 62.01 22.67
CA VAL A 5 9.13 62.73 23.76
C VAL A 5 10.17 63.54 24.52
N TYR A 6 10.02 64.87 24.53
CA TYR A 6 10.90 65.76 25.28
C TYR A 6 10.43 65.86 26.73
N GLY A 7 11.19 65.29 27.66
CA GLY A 7 10.99 65.53 29.09
C GLY A 7 11.45 66.93 29.52
N LEU A 8 10.89 67.46 30.61
CA LEU A 8 11.22 68.77 31.20
C LEU A 8 12.72 68.97 31.53
N SER A 9 13.52 67.90 31.56
CA SER A 9 14.98 67.94 31.75
C SER A 9 15.77 68.17 30.45
N GLY A 10 15.13 68.33 29.28
CA GLY A 10 15.81 68.49 27.99
C GLY A 10 16.52 67.22 27.46
N LYS A 11 16.41 66.10 28.19
CA LYS A 11 16.96 64.80 27.80
C LYS A 11 15.92 64.06 26.96
N THR A 12 16.25 63.72 25.72
CA THR A 12 15.36 62.91 24.89
C THR A 12 15.38 61.48 25.38
N VAL A 13 14.22 60.96 25.80
CA VAL A 13 14.03 59.54 26.06
C VAL A 13 13.59 58.93 24.74
N GLU A 14 14.39 58.00 24.22
CA GLU A 14 13.95 57.18 23.10
C GLU A 14 12.94 56.17 23.63
N VAL A 15 11.66 56.49 23.46
CA VAL A 15 10.59 55.54 23.70
C VAL A 15 10.50 54.67 22.45
N ALA A 16 10.89 53.40 22.58
CA ALA A 16 10.71 52.44 21.51
C ALA A 16 9.21 52.30 21.25
N VAL A 17 8.73 52.86 20.14
CA VAL A 17 7.40 52.55 19.63
C VAL A 17 7.45 51.06 19.26
N PRO A 18 6.56 50.20 19.77
CA PRO A 18 6.51 48.81 19.33
C PRO A 18 6.36 48.84 17.81
N GLY A 19 7.38 48.37 17.10
CA GLY A 19 7.41 48.42 15.65
C GLY A 19 6.15 47.76 15.10
N SER A 20 5.44 48.44 14.21
CA SER A 20 4.49 47.78 13.33
C SER A 20 5.20 46.59 12.69
N GLY A 21 4.61 45.39 12.71
CA GLY A 21 5.31 44.12 12.43
C GLY A 21 6.09 43.99 11.11
N GLY A 22 6.09 45.00 10.24
CA GLY A 22 6.96 45.10 9.07
C GLY A 22 8.39 45.59 9.34
N ASP A 23 8.72 46.04 10.56
CA ASP A 23 10.07 46.56 10.90
C ASP A 23 10.98 45.53 11.63
N LEU A 24 10.52 44.30 11.82
CA LEU A 24 11.34 43.25 12.44
C LEU A 24 12.39 42.75 11.42
N PRO A 25 13.66 42.57 11.82
CA PRO A 25 14.64 41.94 10.94
C PRO A 25 14.20 40.52 10.56
N GLU A 26 14.65 40.01 9.42
CA GLU A 26 14.35 38.63 9.01
C GLU A 26 14.96 37.62 10.00
N ALA A 27 14.18 36.61 10.37
CA ALA A 27 14.68 35.52 11.19
C ALA A 27 15.70 34.66 10.42
N THR A 28 16.79 34.30 11.10
CA THR A 28 17.77 33.32 10.60
C THR A 28 18.01 32.24 11.66
N ASN A 29 18.79 31.21 11.34
CA ASN A 29 19.14 30.16 12.32
C ASN A 29 19.88 30.69 13.56
N SER A 30 20.47 31.90 13.47
CA SER A 30 21.26 32.50 14.54
C SER A 30 20.73 33.86 15.03
N VAL A 31 19.71 34.44 14.38
CA VAL A 31 19.17 35.76 14.70
C VAL A 31 17.65 35.69 14.79
N LEU A 32 17.11 36.08 15.95
CA LEU A 32 15.67 36.21 16.14
C LEU A 32 15.12 37.39 15.31
N GLY A 33 13.99 37.16 14.67
CA GLY A 33 13.38 38.12 13.75
C GLY A 33 11.91 37.78 13.45
N GLY A 34 11.30 38.54 12.55
CA GLY A 34 9.96 38.24 12.04
C GLY A 34 9.96 37.06 11.08
N VAL A 35 8.90 36.25 11.10
CA VAL A 35 8.66 35.16 10.14
C VAL A 35 7.35 35.45 9.41
N LYS A 36 7.42 35.51 8.08
CA LYS A 36 6.22 35.56 7.24
C LYS A 36 5.74 34.13 6.98
N VAL A 37 4.50 33.86 7.37
CA VAL A 37 3.86 32.56 7.16
C VAL A 37 3.45 32.41 5.69
N GLY A 38 3.71 31.23 5.10
CA GLY A 38 3.35 30.89 3.72
C GLY A 38 1.97 30.23 3.59
N ASP A 39 1.55 29.97 2.36
CA ASP A 39 0.16 29.65 1.99
C ASP A 39 -0.45 28.38 2.63
N ASN A 40 0.37 27.45 3.14
CA ASN A 40 -0.10 26.18 3.72
C ASN A 40 -0.25 26.22 5.27
N ILE A 41 0.00 27.37 5.89
CA ILE A 41 -0.09 27.55 7.33
C ILE A 41 -1.08 28.70 7.59
N GLU A 42 -2.03 28.46 8.49
CA GLU A 42 -3.12 29.38 8.77
C GLU A 42 -2.78 30.25 9.98
N VAL A 43 -3.06 31.55 9.87
CA VAL A 43 -2.86 32.51 10.97
C VAL A 43 -4.18 33.22 11.24
N GLU A 44 -4.75 32.95 12.40
CA GLU A 44 -5.99 33.58 12.85
C GLU A 44 -5.80 34.12 14.26
N GLY A 45 -6.07 35.42 14.47
CA GLY A 45 -5.94 36.05 15.79
C GLY A 45 -4.54 35.94 16.42
N GLY A 46 -3.49 35.83 15.60
CA GLY A 46 -2.11 35.63 16.07
C GLY A 46 -1.75 34.17 16.43
N THR A 47 -2.65 33.21 16.21
CA THR A 47 -2.38 31.79 16.40
C THR A 47 -1.97 31.15 15.07
N ILE A 48 -0.84 30.44 15.07
CA ILE A 48 -0.40 29.63 13.93
C ILE A 48 -1.02 28.24 14.03
N SER A 49 -1.71 27.81 12.96
CA SER A 49 -2.31 26.48 12.84
C SER A 49 -1.82 25.78 11.58
N VAL A 50 -1.54 24.48 11.68
CA VAL A 50 -1.22 23.62 10.53
C VAL A 50 -2.39 22.67 10.30
N PRO A 51 -3.05 22.72 9.13
CA PRO A 51 -4.23 21.90 8.88
C PRO A 51 -3.87 20.42 8.76
N PHE A 52 -4.83 19.53 9.03
CA PHE A 52 -4.71 18.13 8.63
C PHE A 52 -4.79 18.00 7.10
N ALA A 53 -4.03 17.06 6.54
CA ALA A 53 -4.09 16.77 5.12
C ALA A 53 -5.50 16.35 4.68
N GLN A 54 -5.91 16.78 3.48
CA GLN A 54 -7.12 16.38 2.78
C GLN A 54 -6.76 15.90 1.38
N PRO A 55 -7.62 15.16 0.65
CA PRO A 55 -7.31 14.68 -0.70
C PRO A 55 -6.85 15.76 -1.68
N SER A 56 -7.26 17.02 -1.48
CA SER A 56 -6.91 18.18 -2.32
C SER A 56 -6.18 19.30 -1.58
N ARG A 57 -5.80 19.12 -0.30
CA ARG A 57 -5.10 20.14 0.50
C ARG A 57 -3.94 19.50 1.27
N TYR A 58 -2.75 20.05 1.09
CA TYR A 58 -1.57 19.64 1.87
C TYR A 58 -1.77 19.96 3.37
N GLY A 59 -1.19 19.13 4.23
CA GLY A 59 -1.28 19.30 5.68
C GLY A 59 -0.53 18.21 6.42
N VAL A 60 -0.61 18.22 7.75
CA VAL A 60 0.01 17.19 8.59
C VAL A 60 -0.85 15.92 8.64
N VAL A 61 -0.20 14.76 8.75
CA VAL A 61 -0.85 13.46 8.87
C VAL A 61 -0.52 12.85 10.22
N LYS A 62 -1.54 12.46 10.97
CA LYS A 62 -1.37 11.57 12.12
C LYS A 62 -1.48 10.14 11.63
N ILE A 63 -0.37 9.41 11.69
CA ILE A 63 -0.33 8.01 11.27
C ILE A 63 -1.00 7.10 12.32
N GLY A 64 -1.70 6.07 11.85
CA GLY A 64 -2.27 5.02 12.70
C GLY A 64 -1.24 3.95 13.07
N SER A 65 -1.63 3.02 13.96
CA SER A 65 -0.75 1.95 14.49
C SER A 65 -0.22 0.96 13.46
N ARG A 66 -0.79 0.94 12.24
CA ARG A 66 -0.36 0.07 11.13
C ARG A 66 0.73 0.69 10.25
N LEU A 67 1.06 1.95 10.49
CA LEU A 67 2.11 2.69 9.78
C LEU A 67 3.20 3.05 10.80
N VAL A 68 4.46 3.07 10.37
CA VAL A 68 5.60 3.38 11.23
C VAL A 68 6.18 4.72 10.82
N GLY A 69 6.22 5.68 11.75
CA GLY A 69 6.85 6.97 11.50
C GLY A 69 8.36 6.81 11.45
N GLY A 70 8.98 7.26 10.36
CA GLY A 70 10.42 7.50 10.28
C GLY A 70 10.80 8.76 11.06
N GLY A 71 12.06 8.84 11.49
CA GLY A 71 12.60 9.96 12.28
C GLY A 71 12.73 11.30 11.52
N ASP A 72 12.13 11.41 10.35
CA ASP A 72 12.32 12.46 9.34
C ASP A 72 11.01 12.79 8.60
N GLY A 73 9.85 12.40 9.15
CA GLY A 73 8.54 12.62 8.54
C GLY A 73 8.20 11.62 7.44
N VAL A 74 9.03 10.59 7.22
CA VAL A 74 8.69 9.47 6.32
C VAL A 74 7.62 8.58 6.94
N ILE A 75 6.65 8.18 6.15
CA ILE A 75 5.65 7.16 6.53
C ILE A 75 6.10 5.82 5.97
N ASN A 76 6.50 4.90 6.85
CA ASN A 76 6.85 3.54 6.46
C ASN A 76 5.61 2.65 6.52
N VAL A 77 5.38 1.87 5.46
CA VAL A 77 4.33 0.85 5.44
C VAL A 77 5.00 -0.52 5.66
N PRO A 78 4.70 -1.22 6.77
CA PRO A 78 5.37 -2.47 7.09
C PRO A 78 4.99 -3.58 6.11
N VAL A 79 5.92 -4.50 5.88
CA VAL A 79 5.63 -5.76 5.16
C VAL A 79 4.76 -6.65 6.05
N ALA A 80 3.71 -7.23 5.48
CA ALA A 80 2.81 -8.13 6.19
C ALA A 80 3.57 -9.37 6.72
N THR A 81 3.21 -9.79 7.93
CA THR A 81 3.67 -11.05 8.53
C THR A 81 2.47 -11.89 8.93
N ARG A 82 2.69 -13.13 9.40
CA ARG A 82 1.59 -13.97 9.91
C ARG A 82 0.89 -13.37 11.15
N ALA A 83 1.56 -12.49 11.88
CA ALA A 83 1.05 -11.88 13.10
C ALA A 83 0.55 -10.43 12.90
N THR A 84 1.02 -9.75 11.86
CA THR A 84 0.79 -8.30 11.66
C THR A 84 0.40 -8.01 10.23
N ALA A 85 -0.75 -7.35 10.05
CA ALA A 85 -1.18 -6.85 8.74
C ALA A 85 -0.22 -5.76 8.23
N GLY A 86 0.05 -5.79 6.92
CA GLY A 86 0.92 -4.84 6.22
C GLY A 86 0.71 -4.93 4.71
N VAL A 87 1.60 -4.34 3.93
CA VAL A 87 1.62 -4.53 2.48
C VAL A 87 2.44 -5.78 2.12
N MET A 88 2.14 -6.40 0.99
CA MET A 88 2.93 -7.52 0.45
C MET A 88 3.54 -7.10 -0.88
N LYS A 89 4.79 -7.50 -1.11
CA LYS A 89 5.37 -7.46 -2.45
C LYS A 89 5.00 -8.75 -3.15
N ALA A 90 4.36 -8.66 -4.32
CA ALA A 90 4.13 -9.86 -5.13
C ALA A 90 5.44 -10.39 -5.71
N GLY A 91 5.51 -11.71 -5.85
CA GLY A 91 6.49 -12.39 -6.68
C GLY A 91 6.02 -12.49 -8.14
N ASP A 92 6.86 -13.08 -8.98
CA ASP A 92 6.71 -13.07 -10.44
C ASP A 92 5.42 -13.75 -10.97
N THR A 93 4.79 -14.61 -10.18
CA THR A 93 3.57 -15.35 -10.57
C THR A 93 2.26 -14.60 -10.27
N LEU A 94 2.32 -13.44 -9.62
CA LEU A 94 1.17 -12.61 -9.32
C LEU A 94 1.30 -11.32 -10.13
N SER A 95 0.43 -11.14 -11.12
CA SER A 95 0.38 -9.91 -11.92
C SER A 95 -0.48 -8.85 -11.22
N PHE A 96 -0.19 -7.58 -11.51
CA PHE A 96 -1.01 -6.46 -11.06
C PHE A 96 -1.57 -5.71 -12.24
N SER A 97 -2.82 -5.30 -12.10
CA SER A 97 -3.40 -4.28 -12.95
C SER A 97 -2.91 -2.89 -12.53
N PRO A 98 -2.98 -1.87 -13.42
CA PRO A 98 -2.60 -0.50 -13.10
C PRO A 98 -3.37 0.14 -11.93
N ASP A 99 -4.54 -0.41 -11.59
CA ASP A 99 -5.37 0.02 -10.45
C ASP A 99 -4.98 -0.64 -9.11
N GLY A 100 -3.94 -1.48 -9.10
CA GLY A 100 -3.44 -2.17 -7.91
C GLY A 100 -4.19 -3.45 -7.55
N THR A 101 -5.09 -3.95 -8.40
CA THR A 101 -5.70 -5.26 -8.22
C THR A 101 -4.70 -6.38 -8.53
N ILE A 102 -4.76 -7.47 -7.74
CA ILE A 102 -3.99 -8.69 -8.00
C ILE A 102 -4.79 -9.56 -8.97
N GLU A 103 -4.18 -9.92 -10.08
CA GLU A 103 -4.75 -10.83 -11.06
C GLU A 103 -4.08 -12.21 -10.95
N VAL A 104 -4.89 -13.27 -10.96
CA VAL A 104 -4.44 -14.66 -10.96
C VAL A 104 -4.83 -15.30 -12.29
N ASN A 105 -3.85 -15.43 -13.17
CA ASN A 105 -4.06 -16.05 -14.47
C ASN A 105 -4.06 -17.58 -14.38
N SER A 106 -4.91 -18.22 -15.18
CA SER A 106 -4.86 -19.67 -15.37
C SER A 106 -3.51 -20.09 -15.95
N ALA A 107 -3.02 -21.26 -15.56
CA ALA A 107 -1.80 -21.82 -16.13
C ALA A 107 -1.93 -22.01 -17.65
N THR A 108 -0.83 -21.75 -18.36
CA THR A 108 -0.71 -22.03 -19.80
C THR A 108 0.54 -22.86 -20.05
N THR A 109 0.72 -23.36 -21.27
CA THR A 109 1.93 -24.09 -21.66
C THR A 109 3.18 -23.21 -21.72
N PHE A 110 3.03 -21.89 -21.68
CA PHE A 110 4.14 -20.92 -21.76
C PHE A 110 4.33 -20.07 -20.50
N SER A 111 3.35 -20.07 -19.58
CA SER A 111 3.40 -19.28 -18.35
C SER A 111 2.84 -20.07 -17.17
N PRO A 112 3.54 -20.08 -16.03
CA PRO A 112 2.96 -20.51 -14.76
C PRO A 112 1.65 -19.77 -14.47
N GLY A 113 0.74 -20.43 -13.77
CA GLY A 113 -0.53 -19.87 -13.33
C GLY A 113 -1.27 -20.83 -12.39
N ILE A 114 -2.51 -20.51 -12.06
CA ILE A 114 -3.35 -21.34 -11.20
C ILE A 114 -4.08 -22.42 -12.00
N VAL A 115 -4.32 -23.56 -11.37
CA VAL A 115 -5.19 -24.63 -11.89
C VAL A 115 -6.29 -24.93 -10.87
N MET A 116 -7.38 -25.53 -11.32
CA MET A 116 -8.40 -26.02 -10.40
C MET A 116 -7.99 -27.40 -9.87
N LYS A 117 -8.54 -27.77 -8.71
CA LYS A 117 -8.46 -29.16 -8.24
C LYS A 117 -9.33 -30.04 -9.15
N SER A 118 -8.81 -31.17 -9.60
CA SER A 118 -9.58 -32.11 -10.42
C SER A 118 -10.69 -32.78 -9.62
N SER A 119 -11.76 -33.15 -10.32
CA SER A 119 -12.77 -34.05 -9.77
C SER A 119 -12.12 -35.39 -9.37
N PRO A 120 -12.61 -36.06 -8.31
CA PRO A 120 -12.16 -37.40 -7.97
C PRO A 120 -12.42 -38.38 -9.13
N VAL A 121 -11.50 -39.32 -9.32
CA VAL A 121 -11.62 -40.43 -10.27
C VAL A 121 -11.59 -41.71 -9.45
N ALA A 122 -12.46 -42.67 -9.78
CA ALA A 122 -12.51 -43.93 -9.07
C ALA A 122 -11.24 -44.76 -9.30
N ASP A 123 -10.88 -45.60 -8.33
CA ASP A 123 -9.83 -46.59 -8.51
C ASP A 123 -10.21 -47.58 -9.62
N VAL A 124 -9.19 -48.15 -10.27
CA VAL A 124 -9.44 -49.16 -11.31
C VAL A 124 -10.04 -50.41 -10.67
N GLU A 125 -11.13 -50.90 -11.24
CA GLU A 125 -11.75 -52.13 -10.77
C GLU A 125 -10.81 -53.32 -11.03
N THR A 126 -10.52 -54.09 -9.98
CA THR A 126 -9.68 -55.28 -10.09
C THR A 126 -10.53 -56.45 -10.55
N ILE A 127 -10.35 -56.86 -11.81
CA ILE A 127 -11.07 -57.98 -12.41
C ILE A 127 -10.12 -59.19 -12.54
N PRO A 128 -10.42 -60.34 -11.92
CA PRO A 128 -9.59 -61.53 -12.05
C PRO A 128 -9.63 -62.06 -13.49
N VAL A 129 -8.46 -62.27 -14.08
CA VAL A 129 -8.33 -62.76 -15.45
C VAL A 129 -8.27 -64.28 -15.44
N THR A 130 -9.41 -64.93 -15.61
CA THR A 130 -9.54 -66.40 -15.66
C THR A 130 -9.65 -66.93 -17.09
N ASP A 131 -10.01 -66.07 -18.03
CA ASP A 131 -10.20 -66.37 -19.44
C ASP A 131 -10.02 -65.12 -20.31
N ILE A 132 -10.24 -65.26 -21.62
CA ILE A 132 -10.12 -64.16 -22.57
C ILE A 132 -11.22 -63.11 -22.36
N ALA A 133 -12.42 -63.50 -21.92
CA ALA A 133 -13.54 -62.57 -21.73
C ALA A 133 -13.33 -61.65 -20.51
N SER A 134 -12.87 -62.22 -19.39
CA SER A 134 -12.45 -61.47 -18.19
C SER A 134 -11.24 -60.59 -18.46
N ALA A 135 -10.31 -61.02 -19.31
CA ALA A 135 -9.23 -60.15 -19.80
C ALA A 135 -9.77 -58.93 -20.57
N GLN A 136 -10.73 -59.13 -21.47
CA GLN A 136 -11.38 -58.05 -22.22
C GLN A 136 -12.09 -57.07 -21.29
N LEU A 137 -12.79 -57.56 -20.28
CA LEU A 137 -13.49 -56.73 -19.29
C LEU A 137 -12.51 -55.91 -18.44
N ALA A 138 -11.41 -56.52 -17.98
CA ALA A 138 -10.35 -55.83 -17.23
C ALA A 138 -9.72 -54.70 -18.04
N ILE A 139 -9.41 -54.94 -19.32
CA ILE A 139 -8.88 -53.92 -20.23
C ILE A 139 -9.89 -52.80 -20.46
N ALA A 140 -11.18 -53.13 -20.60
CA ALA A 140 -12.24 -52.14 -20.77
C ALA A 140 -12.36 -51.22 -19.53
N ALA A 141 -12.32 -51.79 -18.32
CA ALA A 141 -12.35 -51.02 -17.07
C ALA A 141 -11.14 -50.07 -16.95
N MET A 142 -9.94 -50.53 -17.32
CA MET A 142 -8.76 -49.66 -17.38
C MET A 142 -8.94 -48.51 -18.38
N GLY A 143 -9.51 -48.81 -19.56
CA GLY A 143 -9.76 -47.82 -20.61
C GLY A 143 -10.76 -46.75 -20.17
N THR A 144 -11.82 -47.13 -19.46
CA THR A 144 -12.80 -46.18 -18.92
C THR A 144 -12.19 -45.29 -17.84
N THR A 145 -11.49 -45.87 -16.87
CA THR A 145 -10.84 -45.09 -15.79
C THR A 145 -9.79 -44.13 -16.33
N LEU A 146 -9.00 -44.55 -17.33
CA LEU A 146 -8.03 -43.67 -17.98
C LEU A 146 -8.72 -42.51 -18.71
N SER A 147 -9.82 -42.78 -19.42
CA SER A 147 -10.60 -41.75 -20.10
C SER A 147 -11.16 -40.72 -19.11
N GLU A 148 -11.71 -41.19 -18.00
CA GLU A 148 -12.22 -40.36 -16.91
C GLU A 148 -11.13 -39.51 -16.27
N LEU A 149 -9.96 -40.09 -15.99
CA LEU A 149 -8.81 -39.36 -15.46
C LEU A 149 -8.37 -38.24 -16.41
N MET A 150 -8.19 -38.56 -17.69
CA MET A 150 -7.77 -37.59 -18.68
C MET A 150 -8.82 -36.47 -18.83
N GLN A 151 -10.10 -36.80 -18.77
CA GLN A 151 -11.17 -35.80 -18.80
C GLN A 151 -11.18 -34.93 -17.53
N ALA A 152 -10.98 -35.52 -16.35
CA ALA A 152 -10.93 -34.78 -15.08
C ALA A 152 -9.77 -33.79 -15.05
N LEU A 153 -8.60 -34.17 -15.55
CA LEU A 153 -7.43 -33.30 -15.62
C LEU A 153 -7.60 -32.18 -16.66
N ARG A 154 -8.21 -32.45 -17.83
CA ARG A 154 -8.57 -31.41 -18.80
C ARG A 154 -9.59 -30.41 -18.24
N ASN A 155 -10.61 -30.91 -17.53
CA ASN A 155 -11.62 -30.06 -16.89
C ASN A 155 -11.01 -29.16 -15.80
N ALA A 156 -9.96 -29.64 -15.13
CA ALA A 156 -9.23 -28.90 -14.11
C ALA A 156 -8.26 -27.84 -14.67
N GLY A 157 -8.05 -27.80 -15.99
CA GLY A 157 -7.06 -26.94 -16.62
C GLY A 157 -5.61 -27.39 -16.38
N ILE A 158 -5.40 -28.66 -15.99
CA ILE A 158 -4.07 -29.24 -15.76
C ILE A 158 -3.46 -29.72 -17.07
N LEU A 159 -4.31 -30.24 -17.97
CA LEU A 159 -3.93 -30.64 -19.33
C LEU A 159 -4.67 -29.77 -20.34
N GLU A 160 -4.05 -29.57 -21.51
CA GLU A 160 -4.71 -28.92 -22.64
C GLU A 160 -5.90 -29.76 -23.15
N LYS A 161 -6.88 -29.06 -23.74
CA LYS A 161 -8.10 -29.69 -24.25
C LYS A 161 -7.89 -30.38 -25.59
#